data_AF-A0A248L6G4-F1
#
_entry.id   AF-A0A248L6G4-F1
#
_cell.length_a   1.000
_cell.length_b   1.000
_cell.length_c   1.000
_cell.angle_alpha   90.00
_cell.angle_beta   90.00
_cell.angle_gamma   90.00
#
_symmetry.space_group_name_H-M   'P 1'
#
loop_
_entity.id
_entity.type
_entity.pdbx_description
1 polymer ?
#
loop_
_entity_poly.entity_id
_entity_poly.type
_entity_poly.pdbx_seq_one_letter_code
_entity_poly.pdbx_strand_id
1 'polypeptide(L)'
;MSSKKVWTVEGYEENGVEKHQKATMTETFTNEADARKAAKKMADQHDDLDVYVIYTNTSSGKAEERFFNSDGSYSEEGYEW
;
A
#
# COMPACT_ATOMS: atom_id res chain seq x y z
N MET A 1 11.34 17.16 16.49
CA MET A 1 10.34 16.06 16.53
C MET A 1 10.85 14.98 15.60
N SER A 2 10.99 13.74 16.05
CA SER A 2 11.53 12.66 15.22
C SER A 2 10.54 12.29 14.12
N SER A 3 10.99 12.29 12.87
CA SER A 3 10.22 11.86 11.71
C SER A 3 9.82 10.40 11.86
N LYS A 4 8.53 10.14 12.13
CA LYS A 4 7.98 8.78 12.13
C LYS A 4 7.44 8.48 10.74
N LYS A 5 8.03 7.47 10.11
CA LYS A 5 7.51 6.87 8.89
C LYS A 5 6.39 5.90 9.27
N VAL A 6 5.23 6.05 8.66
CA VAL A 6 4.11 5.13 8.79
C VAL A 6 3.89 4.49 7.43
N TRP A 7 3.70 3.18 7.42
CA TRP A 7 3.45 2.40 6.23
C TRP A 7 2.05 1.83 6.31
N THR A 8 1.25 2.01 5.28
CA THR A 8 -0.11 1.50 5.21
C THR A 8 -0.18 0.56 4.01
N VAL A 9 -0.69 -0.65 4.22
CA VAL A 9 -0.96 -1.61 3.16
C VAL A 9 -2.45 -1.61 2.92
N GLU A 10 -2.86 -1.37 1.68
CA GLU A 10 -4.25 -1.32 1.28
C GLU A 10 -4.53 -2.31 0.16
N GLY A 11 -5.63 -3.04 0.25
CA GLY A 11 -6.11 -3.96 -0.79
C GLY A 11 -7.42 -3.47 -1.37
N TYR A 12 -7.51 -3.38 -2.70
CA TYR A 12 -8.68 -2.91 -3.43
C TYR A 12 -9.18 -4.01 -4.38
N GLU A 13 -10.47 -4.31 -4.39
CA GLU A 13 -11.00 -5.31 -5.34
C GLU A 13 -10.84 -4.84 -6.80
N GLU A 14 -10.27 -5.69 -7.66
CA GLU A 14 -9.92 -5.45 -9.08
C GLU A 14 -11.13 -4.94 -9.91
N ASN A 15 -12.36 -5.13 -9.43
CA ASN A 15 -13.60 -4.63 -10.05
C ASN A 15 -13.79 -3.09 -9.97
N GLY A 16 -12.78 -2.32 -9.59
CA GLY A 16 -12.95 -0.92 -9.25
C GLY A 16 -11.75 0.00 -9.42
N VAL A 17 -10.91 -0.19 -10.46
CA VAL A 17 -9.93 0.84 -10.88
C VAL A 17 -10.62 2.19 -11.11
N GLU A 18 -11.88 2.19 -11.56
CA GLU A 18 -12.67 3.41 -11.76
C GLU A 18 -13.11 4.09 -10.45
N LYS A 19 -12.85 3.50 -9.27
CA LYS A 19 -13.35 4.06 -8.02
C LYS A 19 -12.32 4.23 -6.89
N HIS A 20 -11.38 3.32 -6.61
CA HIS A 20 -10.49 3.40 -5.41
C HIS A 20 -11.18 4.03 -4.17
N GLN A 21 -12.49 3.78 -3.99
CA GLN A 21 -13.30 4.63 -3.10
C GLN A 21 -13.10 4.23 -1.63
N LYS A 22 -12.70 2.97 -1.41
CA LYS A 22 -12.46 2.41 -0.09
C LYS A 22 -11.62 1.13 -0.22
N ALA A 23 -10.50 1.07 0.50
CA ALA A 23 -9.75 -0.16 0.65
C ALA A 23 -10.61 -1.23 1.34
N THR A 24 -10.65 -2.42 0.76
CA THR A 24 -11.31 -3.61 1.33
C THR A 24 -10.54 -4.08 2.56
N MET A 25 -9.22 -3.94 2.54
CA MET A 25 -8.34 -4.26 3.66
C MET A 25 -7.33 -3.13 3.88
N THR A 26 -7.06 -2.81 5.14
CA THR A 26 -6.07 -1.80 5.51
C THR A 26 -5.28 -2.28 6.73
N GLU A 27 -3.95 -2.29 6.62
CA GLU A 27 -3.05 -2.58 7.74
C GLU A 27 -1.97 -1.51 7.86
N THR A 28 -1.59 -1.12 9.09
CA THR A 28 -0.61 -0.05 9.34
C THR A 28 0.59 -0.54 10.12
N PHE A 29 1.78 -0.13 9.71
CA PHE A 29 3.07 -0.55 10.23
C PHE A 29 3.99 0.65 10.46
N THR A 30 4.93 0.51 11.40
CA THR A 30 5.99 1.51 11.66
C THR A 30 7.30 1.19 10.95
N ASN A 31 7.34 0.09 10.18
CA ASN A 31 8.53 -0.44 9.53
C ASN A 31 8.18 -0.95 8.11
N GLU A 32 9.07 -0.69 7.16
CA GLU A 32 8.89 -1.05 5.74
C GLU A 32 8.88 -2.56 5.54
N ALA A 33 9.76 -3.29 6.25
CA ALA A 33 9.88 -4.74 6.07
C ALA A 33 8.60 -5.49 6.48
N ASP A 34 7.94 -5.04 7.55
CA ASP A 34 6.68 -5.60 8.02
C ASP A 34 5.54 -5.26 7.05
N ALA A 35 5.48 -4.02 6.55
CA ALA A 35 4.52 -3.62 5.53
C ALA A 35 4.68 -4.43 4.24
N ARG A 36 5.92 -4.65 3.78
CA ARG A 36 6.20 -5.48 2.59
C ARG A 36 5.74 -6.93 2.80
N LYS A 37 5.97 -7.48 3.99
CA LYS A 37 5.54 -8.84 4.33
C LYS A 37 4.01 -8.94 4.37
N ALA A 38 3.33 -7.94 4.90
CA ALA A 38 1.88 -7.87 4.92
C ALA A 38 1.30 -7.71 3.51
N ALA A 39 1.85 -6.80 2.70
CA ALA A 39 1.47 -6.63 1.30
C ALA A 39 1.61 -7.92 0.50
N LYS A 40 2.75 -8.61 0.64
CA LYS A 40 2.93 -9.93 0.02
C LYS A 40 1.90 -10.95 0.49
N LYS A 41 1.68 -11.03 1.80
CA LYS A 41 0.69 -11.96 2.35
C LYS A 41 -0.72 -11.65 1.81
N MET A 42 -1.09 -10.38 1.70
CA MET A 42 -2.37 -9.95 1.16
C MET A 42 -2.51 -10.36 -0.31
N ALA A 43 -1.51 -10.05 -1.14
CA ALA A 43 -1.49 -10.44 -2.55
C ALA A 43 -1.50 -11.97 -2.76
N ASP A 44 -0.78 -12.73 -1.92
CA ASP A 44 -0.78 -14.21 -1.97
C ASP A 44 -2.12 -14.82 -1.51
N GLN A 45 -2.86 -14.14 -0.62
CA GLN A 45 -4.13 -14.63 -0.08
C GLN A 45 -5.34 -14.19 -0.91
N HIS A 46 -5.19 -13.09 -1.65
CA HIS A 46 -6.25 -12.42 -2.37
C HIS A 46 -5.75 -12.06 -3.77
N ASP A 47 -5.90 -13.00 -4.71
CA ASP A 47 -5.56 -12.82 -6.12
C ASP A 47 -6.50 -11.81 -6.81
N ASP A 48 -7.65 -11.51 -6.18
CA ASP A 48 -8.67 -10.55 -6.61
C ASP A 48 -8.43 -9.11 -6.13
N LEU A 49 -7.40 -8.89 -5.29
CA LEU A 49 -7.10 -7.58 -4.72
C LEU A 49 -5.85 -6.97 -5.35
N ASP A 50 -6.00 -5.73 -5.82
CA ASP A 50 -4.91 -4.80 -6.09
C ASP A 50 -4.33 -4.29 -4.77
N VAL A 51 -3.07 -4.65 -4.49
CA VAL A 51 -2.40 -4.30 -3.23
C VAL A 51 -1.50 -3.08 -3.42
N TYR A 52 -1.67 -2.09 -2.57
CA TYR A 52 -0.87 -0.86 -2.53
C TYR A 52 -0.15 -0.72 -1.20
N VAL A 53 1.06 -0.16 -1.25
CA VAL A 53 1.84 0.20 -0.07
C VAL A 53 2.04 1.71 -0.07
N ILE A 54 1.45 2.36 0.92
CA ILE A 54 1.49 3.80 1.11
C ILE A 54 2.46 4.12 2.24
N TYR A 55 3.50 4.87 1.90
CA TYR A 55 4.43 5.46 2.85
C TYR A 55 3.97 6.86 3.22
N THR A 56 3.70 7.13 4.50
CA THR A 56 3.39 8.48 5.00
C THR A 56 4.47 8.97 5.95
N ASN A 57 5.07 10.11 5.63
CA ASN A 57 5.97 10.83 6.53
C ASN A 57 5.17 11.76 7.44
N THR A 58 4.98 11.37 8.70
CA THR A 58 4.18 12.14 9.66
C THR A 58 4.74 13.53 10.00
N SER A 59 6.01 13.82 9.68
CA SER A 59 6.61 15.13 9.93
C SER A 59 6.43 16.12 8.80
N SER A 60 6.31 15.65 7.55
CA SER A 60 6.04 16.51 6.40
C SER A 60 4.59 16.42 5.92
N GLY A 61 3.83 15.42 6.38
CA GLY A 61 2.50 15.10 5.87
C GLY A 61 2.51 14.51 4.46
N LYS A 62 3.67 14.27 3.86
CA LYS A 62 3.78 13.72 2.51
C LYS A 62 3.52 12.21 2.53
N ALA A 63 2.72 11.74 1.59
CA ALA A 63 2.51 10.33 1.32
C ALA A 63 3.02 9.97 -0.07
N GLU A 64 3.62 8.78 -0.21
CA GLU A 64 3.98 8.16 -1.48
C GLU A 64 3.30 6.80 -1.54
N GLU A 65 2.56 6.54 -2.62
CA GLU A 65 1.89 5.27 -2.87
C GLU A 65 2.69 4.46 -3.88
N ARG A 66 2.75 3.14 -3.69
CA ARG A 66 3.38 2.21 -4.63
C ARG A 66 2.50 0.99 -4.81
N PHE A 67 2.24 0.62 -6.06
CA PHE A 67 1.58 -0.63 -6.37
C PHE A 67 2.50 -1.80 -6.02
N PHE A 68 1.96 -2.79 -5.32
CA PHE A 68 2.68 -3.98 -4.91
C PHE A 68 2.26 -5.16 -5.80
N ASN A 69 3.18 -5.59 -6.65
CA ASN A 69 2.93 -6.75 -7.49
C ASN A 69 3.08 -8.04 -6.67
N SER A 70 2.31 -9.08 -7.03
CA SER A 70 2.38 -10.40 -6.39
C SER A 70 3.76 -11.07 -6.48
N ASP A 71 4.61 -10.67 -7.44
CA ASP A 71 6.01 -11.11 -7.55
C ASP A 71 6.91 -10.51 -6.45
N GLY A 72 6.43 -9.52 -5.71
CA GLY A 72 7.13 -8.84 -4.63
C GLY A 72 7.93 -7.61 -5.07
N SER A 73 7.79 -7.19 -6.33
CA SER A 73 8.26 -5.92 -6.86
C SER A 73 7.29 -4.78 -6.54
N TYR A 74 7.81 -3.55 -6.56
CA TYR A 74 7.01 -2.33 -6.52
C TYR A 74 6.99 -1.74 -7.92
N SER A 75 5.82 -1.39 -8.42
CA SER A 75 5.68 -0.54 -9.59
C SER A 75 5.34 0.88 -9.13
N GLU A 76 5.98 1.88 -9.74
CA GLU A 76 5.55 3.28 -9.65
C GLU A 76 4.28 3.52 -10.49
N GLU A 77 3.34 2.58 -10.51
CA GLU A 77 1.98 2.87 -11.00
C GLU A 77 1.22 3.61 -9.89
N GLY A 78 1.75 4.77 -9.52
CA GLY A 78 1.03 5.80 -8.80
C GLY A 78 0.92 6.98 -9.76
N TYR A 79 -0.26 7.15 -10.34
CA TYR A 79 -0.60 8.37 -11.08
C TYR A 79 -0.14 9.60 -10.27
N GLU A 80 0.50 10.56 -10.95
CA GLU A 80 0.64 11.92 -10.44
C GLU A 80 -0.77 12.41 -10.06
N TRP A 81 -0.99 12.63 -8.76
CA TRP A 81 -2.20 13.24 -8.22
C TRP A 81 -2.04 14.76 -8.10
#